data_AF-A0A959NUD2-F1
#
_entry.id   AF-A0A959NUD2-F1
#
_cell.length_a   1.000
_cell.length_b   1.000
_cell.length_c   1.000
_cell.angle_alpha   90.00
_cell.angle_beta   90.00
_cell.angle_gamma   90.00
#
_symmetry.space_group_name_H-M   'P 1'
#
loop_
_entity.id
_entity.type
_entity.pdbx_description
1 polymer ?
#
loop_
_entity_poly.entity_id
_entity_poly.type
_entity_poly.pdbx_seq_one_letter_code
_entity_poly.pdbx_strand_id
1 'polypeptide(L)'
;MNISVSEGAKEGASFGQYVTYLEENNYIPPNGKKWVDSIRKLGNEANHKIEFKTPQEAERILKFTEMLLRFIYELPGIMEETEIQTENE
;
A
#
# COMPACT_ATOMS: atom_id res chain seq x y z
N MET A 1 -8.44 -8.99 0.32
CA MET A 1 -8.26 -8.14 -0.87
C MET A 1 -6.79 -7.77 -0.94
N ASN A 2 -6.10 -8.07 -2.04
CA ASN A 2 -4.70 -7.69 -2.24
C ASN A 2 -4.69 -6.57 -3.27
N ILE A 3 -4.24 -5.38 -2.86
CA ILE A 3 -4.29 -4.17 -3.67
C ILE A 3 -3.61 -4.39 -5.02
N SER A 4 -2.41 -4.98 -5.02
CA SER A 4 -1.68 -5.25 -6.25
C SER A 4 -2.48 -6.13 -7.22
N VAL A 5 -3.22 -7.13 -6.72
CA VAL A 5 -4.07 -8.00 -7.57
C VAL A 5 -5.26 -7.21 -8.13
N SER A 6 -5.91 -6.39 -7.31
CA SER A 6 -7.00 -5.51 -7.77
C SER A 6 -6.53 -4.57 -8.88
N GLU A 7 -5.28 -4.12 -8.80
CA GLU A 7 -4.63 -3.25 -9.78
C GLU A 7 -4.02 -4.01 -10.97
N GLY A 8 -4.20 -5.34 -11.08
CA GLY A 8 -3.78 -6.14 -12.25
C GLY A 8 -2.56 -7.06 -12.05
N ALA A 9 -2.00 -7.15 -10.84
CA ALA A 9 -0.92 -8.08 -10.56
C ALA A 9 -1.40 -9.54 -10.63
N LYS A 10 -0.50 -10.43 -11.07
CA LYS A 10 -0.79 -11.86 -11.17
C LYS A 10 -1.12 -12.49 -9.81
N GLU A 11 -2.23 -13.22 -9.74
CA GLU A 11 -2.59 -14.03 -8.57
C GLU A 11 -1.56 -15.14 -8.26
N GLY A 12 -1.40 -15.48 -6.98
CA GLY A 12 -0.46 -16.50 -6.53
C GLY A 12 1.02 -16.08 -6.53
N ALA A 13 1.31 -14.80 -6.75
CA ALA A 13 2.67 -14.26 -6.61
C ALA A 13 3.07 -14.12 -5.14
N SER A 14 4.38 -13.99 -4.89
CA SER A 14 4.89 -13.73 -3.54
C SER A 14 4.55 -12.31 -3.08
N PHE A 15 4.49 -12.09 -1.77
CA PHE A 15 4.28 -10.76 -1.19
C PHE A 15 5.28 -9.71 -1.71
N GLY A 16 6.55 -10.10 -1.86
CA GLY A 16 7.57 -9.23 -2.43
C GLY A 16 7.28 -8.81 -3.88
N GLN A 17 6.74 -9.71 -4.70
CA GLN A 17 6.35 -9.39 -6.08
C GLN A 17 5.16 -8.43 -6.12
N TYR A 18 4.20 -8.57 -5.21
CA TYR A 18 3.09 -7.62 -5.09
C TYR A 18 3.55 -6.21 -4.70
N VAL A 19 4.50 -6.14 -3.78
CA VAL A 19 5.18 -4.90 -3.38
C VAL A 19 5.92 -4.27 -4.57
N THR A 20 6.69 -5.05 -5.34
CA THR A 20 7.37 -4.57 -6.55
C THR A 20 6.39 -4.09 -7.62
N TYR A 21 5.26 -4.77 -7.80
CA TYR A 21 4.24 -4.35 -8.74
C TYR A 21 3.73 -2.93 -8.45
N LEU A 22 3.49 -2.60 -7.18
CA LEU A 22 3.03 -1.26 -6.79
C LEU A 22 4.08 -0.19 -7.10
N GLU A 23 5.36 -0.53 -6.96
CA GLU A 23 6.49 0.34 -7.34
C GLU A 23 6.55 0.58 -8.84
N GLU A 24 6.57 -0.49 -9.64
CA GLU A 24 6.77 -0.42 -11.09
C GLU A 24 5.59 0.25 -11.82
N ASN A 25 4.38 0.22 -11.23
CA ASN A 25 3.17 0.79 -11.81
C ASN A 25 2.78 2.15 -11.20
N ASN A 26 3.69 2.83 -10.50
CA ASN A 26 3.50 4.18 -9.96
C ASN A 26 2.36 4.33 -8.94
N TYR A 27 1.98 3.26 -8.23
CA TYR A 27 1.03 3.34 -7.12
C TYR A 27 1.65 3.91 -5.84
N ILE A 28 2.95 4.22 -5.90
CA ILE A 28 3.72 4.80 -4.82
C ILE A 28 4.56 5.96 -5.36
N PRO A 29 4.65 7.11 -4.65
CA PRO A 29 5.53 8.22 -5.04
C PRO A 29 7.00 7.79 -5.21
N PRO A 30 7.79 8.51 -6.05
CA PRO A 30 9.17 8.12 -6.37
C PRO A 30 10.13 8.01 -5.18
N ASN A 31 9.98 8.87 -4.16
CA ASN A 31 10.74 8.78 -2.90
C ASN A 31 10.21 7.67 -1.97
N GLY A 32 9.02 7.20 -2.26
CA GLY A 32 8.41 6.02 -1.74
C GLY A 32 8.96 4.74 -2.38
N LYS A 33 10.27 4.48 -2.30
CA LYS A 33 10.76 3.10 -2.49
C LYS A 33 11.04 2.45 -1.15
N LYS A 34 11.69 3.21 -0.26
CA LYS A 34 12.17 2.75 1.04
C LYS A 34 11.04 2.30 1.99
N TRP A 35 9.86 2.92 1.92
CA TRP A 35 8.69 2.60 2.75
C TRP A 35 8.09 1.21 2.44
N VAL A 36 7.76 0.94 1.19
CA VAL A 36 7.27 -0.33 0.63
C VAL A 36 8.27 -1.44 0.86
N ASP A 37 9.56 -1.16 0.69
CA ASP A 37 10.61 -2.12 1.01
C ASP A 37 10.71 -2.42 2.52
N SER A 38 10.37 -1.44 3.38
CA SER A 38 10.27 -1.64 4.83
C SER A 38 9.03 -2.45 5.20
N ILE A 39 7.87 -2.20 4.57
CA ILE A 39 6.66 -3.01 4.73
C ILE A 39 6.94 -4.46 4.35
N ARG A 40 7.63 -4.68 3.22
CA ARG A 40 8.03 -6.01 2.74
C ARG A 40 8.87 -6.75 3.77
N LYS A 41 9.93 -6.10 4.28
CA LYS A 41 10.85 -6.72 5.25
C LYS A 41 10.13 -7.03 6.57
N LEU A 42 9.42 -6.06 7.13
CA LEU A 42 8.75 -6.20 8.43
C LEU A 42 7.60 -7.22 8.36
N GLY A 43 6.84 -7.24 7.27
CA GLY A 43 5.78 -8.23 7.05
C GLY A 43 6.33 -9.66 6.89
N ASN A 44 7.40 -9.83 6.12
CA ASN A 44 8.05 -11.14 5.97
C ASN A 44 8.66 -11.62 7.31
N GLU A 45 9.31 -10.74 8.06
CA GLU A 45 9.84 -11.06 9.39
C GLU A 45 8.73 -11.49 10.35
N ALA A 46 7.62 -10.75 10.40
CA ALA A 46 6.49 -11.05 11.28
C ALA A 46 5.81 -12.40 10.94
N ASN A 47 5.81 -12.80 9.66
CA ASN A 47 5.28 -14.09 9.24
C ASN A 47 6.18 -15.28 9.64
N HIS A 48 7.49 -15.07 9.75
CA HIS A 48 8.45 -16.12 10.07
C HIS A 48 8.83 -16.17 11.55
N LYS A 49 8.65 -15.07 12.29
CA LYS A 49 9.05 -14.97 13.69
C LYS A 49 7.96 -14.28 14.50
N ILE A 50 7.56 -14.91 15.60
CA ILE A 50 6.75 -14.29 16.65
C ILE A 50 7.68 -13.41 17.48
N GLU A 51 8.06 -12.25 16.93
CA GLU A 51 8.87 -11.24 17.61
C GLU A 51 7.96 -10.08 18.04
N PHE A 52 8.14 -9.60 19.27
CA PHE A 52 7.50 -8.36 19.72
C PHE A 52 8.13 -7.18 18.95
N LYS A 53 7.33 -6.57 18.06
CA LYS A 53 7.73 -5.33 17.39
C LYS A 53 7.69 -4.17 18.38
N THR A 54 8.64 -3.26 18.26
CA THR A 54 8.67 -2.03 19.07
C THR A 54 7.50 -1.11 18.69
N PRO A 55 7.04 -0.24 19.60
CA PRO A 55 6.02 0.76 19.27
C PRO A 55 6.40 1.62 18.05
N GLN A 56 7.68 1.94 17.90
CA GLN A 56 8.20 2.75 16.79
C GLN A 56 8.11 2.02 15.44
N GLU A 57 8.37 0.71 15.41
CA GLU A 57 8.21 -0.11 14.21
C GLU A 57 6.74 -0.25 13.84
N ALA A 58 5.87 -0.47 14.83
CA ALA A 58 4.43 -0.57 14.61
C ALA A 58 3.86 0.74 14.05
N GLU A 59 4.20 1.88 14.66
CA GLU A 59 3.76 3.21 14.20
C GLU A 59 4.27 3.50 12.78
N ARG A 60 5.51 3.11 12.47
CA ARG A 60 6.09 3.28 11.13
C ARG A 60 5.33 2.47 10.07
N ILE A 61 5.07 1.19 10.33
CA ILE A 61 4.31 0.33 9.39
C ILE A 61 2.90 0.88 9.20
N LEU A 62 2.25 1.31 10.29
CA LEU A 62 0.91 1.88 10.24
C LEU A 62 0.86 3.11 9.33
N LYS A 63 1.77 4.08 9.54
CA LYS A 63 1.84 5.30 8.71
C LYS A 63 2.08 4.99 7.24
N PHE A 64 2.95 4.03 6.92
CA PHE A 64 3.20 3.67 5.53
C PHE A 64 2.00 2.97 4.89
N THR A 65 1.33 2.10 5.63
CA THR A 65 0.12 1.41 5.16
C THR A 65 -1.01 2.40 4.96
N GLU A 66 -1.20 3.34 5.89
CA GLU A 66 -2.18 4.42 5.78
C GLU A 66 -1.96 5.24 4.50
N MET A 67 -0.73 5.71 4.26
CA MET A 67 -0.43 6.50 3.07
C MET A 67 -0.70 5.73 1.76
N LEU A 68 -0.43 4.42 1.73
CA LEU A 68 -0.73 3.59 0.56
C LEU A 68 -2.23 3.53 0.29
N LEU A 69 -3.04 3.31 1.34
CA LEU A 69 -4.50 3.29 1.21
C LEU A 69 -5.05 4.66 0.81
N ARG A 70 -4.46 5.74 1.32
CA ARG A 70 -4.82 7.11 0.93
C ARG A 70 -4.63 7.34 -0.56
N PHE A 71 -3.49 6.95 -1.11
CA PHE A 71 -3.19 7.16 -2.53
C PHE A 71 -4.03 6.29 -3.46
N ILE A 72 -4.35 5.06 -3.04
CA ILE A 72 -5.00 4.10 -3.93
C ILE A 72 -6.53 4.19 -3.86
N TYR A 73 -7.08 4.53 -2.69
CA TYR A 73 -8.54 4.54 -2.50
C TYR A 73 -9.09 5.90 -2.09
N GLU A 74 -8.55 6.51 -1.03
CA GLU A 74 -9.17 7.72 -0.46
C GLU A 74 -9.12 8.92 -1.40
N LEU A 75 -7.93 9.27 -1.91
CA LEU A 75 -7.77 10.44 -2.77
C LEU A 75 -8.51 10.29 -4.12
N PRO A 76 -8.43 9.15 -4.83
CA PRO A 76 -9.28 8.93 -6.00
C PRO A 76 -10.77 8.99 -5.67
N GLY A 77 -11.20 8.36 -4.58
CA GLY A 77 -12.61 8.35 -4.17
C GLY A 77 -13.16 9.74 -3.84
N ILE A 78 -12.36 10.61 -3.21
CA ILE A 78 -12.75 12.01 -2.96
C ILE A 78 -13.00 12.75 -4.28
N MET A 79 -12.17 12.51 -5.31
CA MET A 79 -12.34 13.15 -6.61
C MET A 79 -13.61 12.64 -7.31
N GLU A 80 -13.86 11.34 -7.29
CA GLU A 80 -15.08 10.73 -7.85
C GLU A 80 -16.36 11.28 -7.18
N GLU A 81 -16.38 11.39 -5.85
CA GLU A 81 -17.50 11.99 -5.12
C GLU A 81 -17.73 13.47 -5.45
N THR A 82 -16.65 14.21 -5.73
CA THR A 82 -16.71 15.63 -6.10
C THR A 82 -17.22 15.82 -7.53
N GLU A 83 -16.78 14.98 -8.47
CA GLU A 83 -17.24 14.99 -9.87
C GLU A 83 -18.75 14.69 -9.96
N ILE A 84 -19.23 13.70 -9.21
CA ILE A 84 -20.66 13.35 -9.13
C ILE A 84 -21.51 14.52 -8.61
N GLN A 85 -21.00 15.34 -7.70
CA GLN A 85 -21.74 16.50 -7.19
C GLN A 85 -21.82 17.64 -8.22
N THR A 86 -20.77 17.85 -9.00
CA THR A 86 -20.74 18.91 -10.04
C THR A 86 -21.54 18.57 -11.29
N GLU A 87 -21.79 17.29 -11.59
CA GLU A 87 -22.62 16.88 -12.73
C GLU A 87 -24.13 16.89 -12.44
N ASN A 88 -24.52 16.97 -11.17
CA ASN A 88 -25.91 16.97 -10.72
C ASN A 88 -26.45 18.37 -10.34
N GLU A 89 -25.66 19.43 -10.53
CA GLU A 89 -26.05 20.85 -10.37
C GLU A 89 -26.23 21.53 -11.74
#